data_AF-A0A2V3JGR6-F1
#
_entry.id   AF-A0A2V3JGR6-F1
#
_cell.length_a   1.000
_cell.length_b   1.000
_cell.length_c   1.000
_cell.angle_alpha   90.00
_cell.angle_beta   90.00
_cell.angle_gamma   90.00
#
_symmetry.space_group_name_H-M   'P 1'
#
loop_
_entity.id
_entity.type
_entity.pdbx_description
1 polymer ?
#
loop_
_entity_poly.entity_id
_entity_poly.type
_entity_poly.pdbx_seq_one_letter_code
_entity_poly.pdbx_strand_id
1 'polypeptide(L)'
;MAIAIDITKEYPAQEVSSVIKSALTRDASIASYKEKRYMGICKRFEKKYGMGSDEFMDKLESGMLDDRDDYFDWFAAKRGLDIWSRRLRILSGVNL
;
A
#
# COMPACT_ATOMS: atom_id res chain seq x y z
N MET A 1 -3.13 -14.71 16.79
CA MET A 1 -3.05 -15.39 15.48
C MET A 1 -1.63 -15.93 15.35
N ALA A 2 -1.46 -17.21 15.04
CA ALA A 2 -0.15 -17.83 14.87
C ALA A 2 0.05 -18.19 13.39
N ILE A 3 1.21 -17.82 12.85
CA ILE A 3 1.63 -18.19 11.49
C ILE A 3 2.82 -19.13 11.66
N ALA A 4 2.74 -20.33 11.09
CA ALA A 4 3.86 -21.28 11.06
C ALA A 4 4.69 -21.03 9.80
N ILE A 5 6.01 -20.93 9.97
CA ILE A 5 6.98 -20.86 8.86
C ILE A 5 7.79 -22.15 8.93
N ASP A 6 7.66 -22.99 7.91
CA ASP A 6 8.44 -24.22 7.79
C ASP A 6 9.75 -23.93 7.06
N ILE A 7 10.87 -24.38 7.63
CA ILE A 7 12.21 -24.15 7.11
C ILE A 7 12.80 -25.51 6.79
N THR A 8 12.79 -25.84 5.50
CA THR A 8 13.18 -27.17 4.98
C THR A 8 14.69 -27.42 4.99
N LYS A 9 15.48 -26.45 5.45
CA LYS A 9 16.95 -26.50 5.47
C LYS A 9 17.47 -26.22 6.87
N GLU A 10 18.54 -26.92 7.24
CA GLU A 10 19.17 -26.74 8.54
C GLU A 10 20.00 -25.45 8.56
N TYR A 11 19.46 -24.43 9.23
CA TYR A 11 20.16 -23.18 9.55
C TYR A 11 19.99 -22.86 11.04
N PRO A 12 20.94 -22.12 11.65
CA PRO A 12 20.77 -21.61 13.00
C PRO A 12 19.50 -20.75 13.10
N ALA A 13 18.67 -20.99 14.12
CA ALA A 13 17.41 -20.27 14.32
C ALA A 13 17.59 -18.74 14.37
N GLN A 14 18.72 -18.28 14.91
CA GLN A 14 19.06 -16.86 14.97
C GLN A 14 19.35 -16.26 13.58
N GLU A 15 20.01 -17.01 12.71
CA GLU A 15 20.29 -16.59 11.34
C GLU A 15 19.00 -16.46 10.53
N VAL A 16 18.15 -17.49 10.62
CA VAL A 16 16.79 -17.48 10.03
C VAL A 16 16.01 -16.27 10.53
N SER A 17 15.94 -16.05 11.84
CA SER A 17 15.20 -14.94 12.44
C SER A 17 15.70 -13.59 11.92
N SER A 18 17.03 -13.42 11.81
CA SER A 18 17.66 -12.21 11.27
C SER A 18 17.25 -11.97 9.80
N VAL A 19 17.28 -13.01 8.97
CA VAL A 19 16.88 -12.92 7.55
C VAL A 19 15.40 -12.54 7.42
N ILE A 20 14.51 -13.18 8.19
CA ILE A 20 13.08 -12.88 8.18
C ILE A 20 12.82 -11.44 8.65
N LYS A 21 13.46 -11.01 9.75
CA LYS A 21 13.38 -9.62 10.26
C LYS A 21 13.82 -8.60 9.22
N SER A 22 14.94 -8.87 8.55
CA SER A 22 15.46 -7.99 7.49
C SER A 22 14.51 -7.91 6.30
N ALA A 23 13.97 -9.04 5.84
CA ALA A 23 12.99 -9.09 4.75
C ALA A 23 11.73 -8.28 5.07
N LEU A 24 11.18 -8.45 6.28
CA LEU A 24 9.99 -7.71 6.73
C LEU A 24 10.25 -6.22 6.88
N THR A 25 11.41 -5.84 7.40
CA THR A 25 11.81 -4.42 7.52
C THR A 25 11.96 -3.75 6.15
N ARG A 26 12.57 -4.47 5.19
CA ARG A 26 12.70 -4.00 3.81
C ARG A 26 11.33 -3.84 3.15
N ASP A 27 10.44 -4.79 3.35
CA ASP A 27 9.09 -4.73 2.78
C ASP A 27 8.28 -3.57 3.37
N ALA A 28 8.39 -3.33 4.68
CA ALA A 28 7.76 -2.19 5.34
C ALA A 28 8.27 -0.85 4.80
N SER A 29 9.56 -0.76 4.53
CA SER A 29 10.18 0.42 3.93
C SER A 29 9.66 0.67 2.51
N ILE A 30 9.53 -0.38 1.69
CA ILE A 30 8.96 -0.31 0.35
C ILE A 30 7.48 0.10 0.42
N ALA A 31 6.71 -0.50 1.31
CA ALA A 31 5.29 -0.19 1.48
C ALA A 31 5.07 1.26 1.90
N SER A 32 5.84 1.76 2.86
CA SER A 32 5.78 3.17 3.29
C SER A 32 6.16 4.13 2.17
N TYR A 33 7.21 3.81 1.40
CA TYR A 33 7.58 4.63 0.24
C TYR A 33 6.46 4.69 -0.81
N LYS A 34 5.87 3.54 -1.16
CA LYS A 34 4.78 3.46 -2.14
C LYS A 34 3.53 4.17 -1.66
N GLU A 35 3.12 3.96 -0.41
CA GLU A 35 2.02 4.68 0.23
C GLU A 35 2.20 6.19 0.11
N LYS A 36 3.36 6.72 0.55
CA LYS A 36 3.65 8.16 0.48
C LYS A 36 3.58 8.69 -0.94
N ARG A 37 4.11 7.94 -1.92
CA ARG A 37 4.05 8.30 -3.33
C ARG A 37 2.61 8.40 -3.83
N TYR A 38 1.79 7.39 -3.59
CA TYR A 38 0.39 7.35 -4.05
C TYR A 38 -0.48 8.37 -3.33
N MET A 39 -0.28 8.57 -2.02
CA MET A 39 -0.92 9.64 -1.26
C MET A 39 -0.59 11.02 -1.87
N GLY A 40 0.66 11.24 -2.30
CA GLY A 40 1.05 12.48 -2.97
C GLY A 40 0.36 12.69 -4.32
N ILE A 41 0.12 11.62 -5.08
CA ILE A 41 -0.64 11.69 -6.35
C ILE A 41 -2.10 12.03 -6.06
N CYS A 42 -2.74 11.32 -5.13
CA CYS A 42 -4.13 11.57 -4.72
C CYS A 42 -4.32 13.02 -4.25
N LYS A 43 -3.46 13.52 -3.35
CA LYS A 43 -3.53 14.91 -2.86
C LYS A 43 -3.41 15.96 -3.96
N ARG A 44 -2.56 15.73 -4.97
CA ARG A 44 -2.44 16.66 -6.11
C ARG A 44 -3.69 16.65 -6.98
N PHE A 45 -4.27 15.48 -7.19
CA PHE A 45 -5.51 15.32 -7.94
C PHE A 45 -6.69 15.98 -7.21
N GLU A 46 -6.85 15.70 -5.92
CA GLU A 46 -7.86 16.32 -5.05
C GLU A 46 -7.76 17.85 -5.07
N LYS A 47 -6.52 18.38 -5.00
CA LYS A 47 -6.28 19.83 -5.11
C LYS A 47 -6.63 20.40 -6.48
N LYS A 48 -6.34 19.67 -7.57
CA LYS A 48 -6.65 20.10 -8.94
C LYS A 48 -8.15 20.28 -9.15
N TYR A 49 -8.95 19.41 -8.53
CA TYR A 49 -10.38 19.33 -8.75
C TYR A 49 -11.24 19.85 -7.59
N GLY A 50 -10.63 20.21 -6.46
CA GLY A 50 -11.32 20.74 -5.29
C GLY A 50 -12.25 19.73 -4.59
N MET A 51 -11.99 18.43 -4.77
CA MET A 51 -12.87 17.34 -4.34
C MET A 51 -12.02 16.22 -3.73
N GLY A 52 -12.50 15.63 -2.64
CA GLY A 52 -11.80 14.53 -1.95
C GLY A 52 -11.87 13.22 -2.75
N SER A 53 -10.91 12.32 -2.53
CA SER A 53 -10.87 11.03 -3.25
C SER A 53 -12.13 10.18 -3.05
N ASP A 54 -12.77 10.23 -1.88
CA ASP A 54 -13.99 9.46 -1.61
C ASP A 54 -15.18 9.99 -2.42
N GLU A 55 -15.36 11.31 -2.44
CA GLU A 55 -16.40 11.96 -3.29
C GLU A 55 -16.14 11.70 -4.78
N PHE A 56 -14.86 11.68 -5.20
CA PHE A 56 -14.50 11.32 -6.57
C PHE A 56 -14.84 9.88 -6.92
N MET A 57 -14.60 8.94 -6.00
CA MET A 57 -14.95 7.54 -6.18
C MET A 57 -16.46 7.36 -6.35
N ASP A 58 -17.28 8.03 -5.54
CA ASP A 58 -18.74 7.97 -5.65
C ASP A 58 -19.24 8.50 -7.02
N LYS A 59 -18.63 9.58 -7.52
CA LYS A 59 -18.95 10.14 -8.86
C LYS A 59 -18.48 9.24 -10.01
N LEU A 60 -17.33 8.58 -9.84
CA LEU A 60 -16.83 7.61 -10.82
C LEU A 60 -17.77 6.40 -10.93
N GLU A 61 -18.17 5.84 -9.77
CA GLU A 61 -19.02 4.65 -9.71
C GLU A 61 -20.47 4.92 -10.15
N SER A 62 -20.96 6.15 -9.98
CA SER A 62 -22.27 6.59 -10.51
C SER A 62 -22.26 6.94 -11.99
N GLY A 63 -21.10 6.88 -12.67
CA GLY A 63 -20.98 7.22 -14.09
C GLY A 63 -21.16 8.71 -14.39
N MET A 64 -20.97 9.58 -13.39
CA MET A 64 -21.09 11.04 -13.53
C MET A 64 -19.77 11.71 -13.97
N LEU A 65 -18.69 10.94 -14.09
CA LEU A 65 -17.38 11.41 -14.53
C LEU A 65 -17.18 11.18 -16.03
N ASP A 66 -16.43 12.07 -16.65
CA ASP A 66 -16.00 12.00 -18.04
C ASP A 66 -14.74 11.12 -18.22
N ASP A 67 -14.39 10.81 -19.47
CA ASP A 67 -13.31 9.86 -19.81
C ASP A 67 -11.91 10.49 -19.83
N ARG A 68 -11.58 11.35 -18.85
CA ARG A 68 -10.27 12.01 -18.82
C ARG A 68 -9.15 11.06 -18.40
N ASP A 69 -8.03 11.11 -19.11
CA ASP A 69 -6.84 10.29 -18.83
C ASP A 69 -6.33 10.41 -17.39
N ASP A 70 -6.41 11.61 -16.81
CA ASP A 70 -5.92 11.84 -15.45
C ASP A 70 -6.78 11.18 -14.37
N TYR A 71 -8.02 10.78 -14.70
CA TYR A 71 -8.88 10.00 -13.81
C TYR A 71 -8.39 8.57 -13.68
N PHE A 72 -7.93 7.97 -14.78
CA PHE A 72 -7.35 6.63 -14.76
C PHE A 72 -6.04 6.60 -13.95
N ASP A 73 -5.19 7.61 -14.13
CA ASP A 73 -3.95 7.76 -13.36
C ASP A 73 -4.23 7.93 -11.86
N TRP A 74 -5.20 8.76 -11.49
CA TRP A 74 -5.63 8.92 -10.11
C TRP A 74 -6.25 7.64 -9.56
N PHE A 75 -7.12 6.97 -10.30
CA PHE A 75 -7.77 5.73 -9.87
C PHE A 75 -6.74 4.64 -9.59
N ALA A 76 -5.76 4.46 -10.50
CA ALA A 76 -4.63 3.56 -10.30
C ALA A 76 -3.83 3.94 -9.04
N ALA A 77 -3.62 5.24 -8.80
CA ALA A 77 -2.95 5.71 -7.61
C ALA A 77 -3.75 5.46 -6.33
N LYS A 78 -5.07 5.68 -6.33
CA LYS A 78 -5.95 5.43 -5.18
C LYS A 78 -5.98 3.96 -4.81
N ARG A 79 -6.13 3.07 -5.80
CA ARG A 79 -6.03 1.62 -5.60
C ARG A 79 -4.65 1.21 -5.07
N GLY A 80 -3.59 1.80 -5.62
CA GLY A 80 -2.22 1.64 -5.11
C GLY A 80 -2.11 2.04 -3.64
N LEU A 81 -2.63 3.21 -3.27
CA LEU A 81 -2.63 3.71 -1.90
C LEU A 81 -3.30 2.70 -0.96
N ASP A 82 -4.49 2.22 -1.30
CA ASP A 82 -5.24 1.29 -0.45
C ASP A 82 -4.49 -0.03 -0.23
N ILE A 83 -3.87 -0.58 -1.28
CA ILE A 83 -3.07 -1.81 -1.21
C ILE A 83 -1.85 -1.60 -0.30
N TRP A 84 -1.08 -0.53 -0.53
CA TRP A 84 0.18 -0.31 0.18
C TRP A 84 -0.04 0.16 1.62
N SER A 85 -1.06 0.96 1.89
CA SER A 85 -1.47 1.33 3.25
C SER A 85 -1.93 0.11 4.05
N ARG A 86 -2.72 -0.79 3.44
CA ARG A 86 -3.13 -2.04 4.11
C ARG A 86 -1.93 -2.93 4.40
N ARG A 87 -1.03 -3.09 3.44
CA ARG A 87 0.21 -3.88 3.60
C ARG A 87 1.10 -3.31 4.71
N LEU A 88 1.31 -2.00 4.72
CA LEU A 88 2.08 -1.32 5.78
C LEU A 88 1.44 -1.52 7.15
N ARG A 89 0.11 -1.42 7.25
CA ARG A 89 -0.63 -1.66 8.50
C ARG A 89 -0.40 -3.07 9.03
N ILE A 90 -0.47 -4.07 8.16
CA ILE A 90 -0.17 -5.47 8.53
C ILE A 90 1.27 -5.57 9.05
N LEU A 91 2.25 -5.04 8.30
CA LEU A 91 3.67 -5.11 8.68
C LEU A 91 3.97 -4.37 10.00
N SER A 92 3.31 -3.25 10.27
CA SER A 92 3.44 -2.50 11.53
C SER A 92 2.91 -3.26 12.75
N GLY A 93 2.03 -4.25 12.53
CA GLY A 93 1.50 -5.12 13.59
C GLY A 93 2.32 -6.38 13.81
N VAL A 94 3.37 -6.63 13.03
CA VAL A 94 4.23 -7.81 13.16
C VAL A 94 5.31 -7.56 14.21
N ASN A 95 5.26 -8.32 15.30
CA ASN A 95 6.33 -8.41 16.30
C ASN A 95 7.04 -9.77 16.15
N LEU A 96 8.38 -9.76 16.08
CA LEU A 96 9.24 -10.93 15.80
C LEU A 96 10.26 -11.19 16.91
#